data_AF-A0A1R3KP93-F1
#
_entry.id   AF-A0A1R3KP93-F1
#
_cell.length_a   1.000
_cell.length_b   1.000
_cell.length_c   1.000
_cell.angle_alpha   90.00
_cell.angle_beta   90.00
_cell.angle_gamma   90.00
#
_symmetry.space_group_name_H-M   'P 1'
#
loop_
_entity.id
_entity.type
_entity.pdbx_description
1 polymer ?
#
loop_
_entity_poly.entity_id
_entity_poly.type
_entity_poly.pdbx_seq_one_letter_code
_entity_poly.pdbx_strand_id
1 'polypeptide(L)' 'LSAIAREEQQPVKEKETLKLGSILLSVEPKKRRKKGLMFVDMEVAGQKVNALVDTGASHLFVSEGGTKKLGLKVDKGQ' A
#
# COMPACT_ATOMS: atom_id res chain seq x y z
N LEU A 1 -23.35 15.64 14.86
CA LEU A 1 -22.51 15.40 13.68
C LEU A 1 -21.32 14.57 14.12
N SER A 2 -21.36 13.26 13.89
CA SER A 2 -20.34 12.30 14.32
C SER A 2 -19.35 12.04 13.18
N ALA A 3 -18.07 12.34 13.42
CA ALA A 3 -16.97 11.85 12.61
C ALA A 3 -16.11 10.97 13.51
N ILE A 4 -16.37 9.67 13.48
CA ILE A 4 -15.54 8.66 14.15
C ILE A 4 -14.28 8.50 13.30
N ALA A 5 -13.14 8.93 13.85
CA ALA A 5 -11.83 8.53 13.37
C ALA A 5 -11.75 7.00 13.41
N ARG A 6 -11.76 6.36 12.24
CA ARG A 6 -11.38 4.96 12.12
C ARG A 6 -9.86 4.91 12.07
N GLU A 7 -9.24 4.79 13.24
CA GLU A 7 -7.93 4.17 13.32
C GLU A 7 -8.12 2.72 12.84
N GLU A 8 -7.74 2.44 11.59
CA GLU A 8 -7.54 1.06 11.16
C GLU A 8 -6.35 0.52 11.96
N GLN A 9 -6.65 -0.04 13.14
CA GLN A 9 -5.79 -1.01 13.80
C GLN A 9 -5.54 -2.11 12.77
N GLN A 10 -4.39 -2.07 12.11
CA GLN A 10 -3.95 -3.20 11.32
C GLN A 10 -3.79 -4.36 12.30
N PRO A 11 -4.58 -5.46 12.18
CA PRO A 11 -4.37 -6.61 13.01
C PRO A 11 -2.92 -7.07 12.80
N VAL A 12 -2.20 -7.30 13.90
CA VAL A 12 -0.91 -7.96 13.87
C VAL A 12 -1.14 -9.27 13.14
N LYS A 13 -0.71 -9.34 11.87
CA LYS A 13 -0.92 -10.53 11.04
C LYS A 13 0.00 -11.61 11.58
N GLU A 14 -0.57 -12.52 12.36
CA GLU A 14 0.05 -13.81 12.66
C GLU A 14 0.47 -14.44 11.33
N LYS A 15 1.78 -14.73 11.20
CA LYS A 15 2.29 -15.40 10.01
C LYS A 15 1.74 -16.81 10.01
N GLU A 16 0.79 -17.11 9.12
CA GLU A 16 0.27 -18.46 8.95
C GLU A 16 1.41 -19.37 8.46
N THR A 17 1.81 -20.32 9.30
CA THR A 17 2.78 -21.35 8.96
C THR A 17 2.05 -22.66 8.71
N LEU A 18 2.28 -23.28 7.55
CA LEU A 18 1.76 -24.60 7.21
C LEU A 18 2.88 -25.63 7.39
N LYS A 19 2.59 -26.80 7.97
CA LYS A 19 3.54 -27.92 8.07
C LYS A 19 3.24 -28.95 6.98
N LEU A 20 4.23 -29.25 6.13
CA LEU A 20 4.19 -30.38 5.19
C LEU A 20 5.27 -31.39 5.60
N GLY A 21 4.87 -32.40 6.39
CA GLY A 21 5.82 -33.32 7.01
C GLY A 21 6.76 -32.59 7.98
N SER A 22 8.08 -32.70 7.74
CA SER A 22 9.11 -31.98 8.51
C SER A 22 9.36 -30.55 8.02
N ILE A 23 8.76 -30.14 6.91
CA ILE A 23 8.98 -28.83 6.29
C ILE A 23 7.99 -27.82 6.87
N LEU A 24 8.50 -26.70 7.39
CA LEU A 24 7.71 -25.56 7.83
C LEU A 24 7.66 -24.54 6.68
N LEU A 25 6.49 -24.40 6.06
CA LEU A 25 6.23 -23.40 5.03
C LEU A 25 5.65 -22.15 5.67
N SER A 26 6.25 -20.99 5.40
CA SER A 26 5.61 -19.71 5.69
C SER A 26 4.85 -19.26 4.45
N VAL A 27 3.53 -19.07 4.59
CA VAL A 27 2.72 -18.50 3.51
C VAL A 27 2.49 -17.04 3.84
N GLU A 28 3.10 -16.16 3.05
CA GLU A 28 2.78 -14.74 3.11
C GLU A 28 1.56 -14.49 2.23
N PRO A 29 0.40 -14.12 2.80
CA PRO A 29 -0.76 -13.79 1.99
C PRO A 29 -0.38 -12.60 1.10
N LYS A 30 -0.27 -12.84 -0.21
CA LYS A 30 -0.15 -11.74 -1.18
C LYS A 30 -1.26 -10.75 -0.88
N LYS A 31 -0.91 -9.48 -0.66
CA LYS A 31 -1.89 -8.40 -0.46
C LYS A 31 -2.85 -8.44 -1.65
N ARG A 32 -4.03 -9.02 -1.44
CA ARG A 32 -5.04 -9.15 -2.49
C ARG A 32 -5.44 -7.73 -2.90
N ARG A 33 -5.16 -7.37 -4.15
CA ARG A 33 -5.68 -6.13 -4.73
C ARG A 33 -7.20 -6.24 -4.72
N LYS A 34 -7.92 -5.18 -4.37
CA LYS A 34 -9.38 -5.17 -4.48
C LYS A 34 -9.74 -5.47 -5.94
N LYS A 35 -10.64 -6.42 -6.16
CA LYS A 35 -11.14 -6.80 -7.48
C LYS A 35 -11.70 -5.53 -8.17
N GLY A 36 -11.31 -5.32 -9.43
CA GLY A 36 -11.77 -4.18 -10.23
C GLY A 36 -10.89 -2.91 -10.18
N LEU A 37 -9.83 -2.87 -9.36
CA LEU A 37 -8.86 -1.78 -9.41
C LEU A 37 -7.70 -2.12 -10.37
N MET A 38 -7.31 -1.15 -11.19
CA MET A 38 -6.17 -1.25 -12.10
C MET A 38 -4.94 -0.56 -11.50
N PHE A 39 -3.79 -1.18 -11.64
CA PHE A 39 -2.52 -0.61 -11.21
C PHE A 39 -1.48 -0.74 -12.32
N VAL A 40 -0.55 0.21 -12.38
CA VAL A 40 0.58 0.20 -13.31
C VAL A 40 1.88 0.29 -12.53
N ASP A 41 2.85 -0.55 -12.90
CA ASP A 41 4.21 -0.44 -12.41
C ASP A 41 4.93 0.68 -13.18
N MET A 42 5.49 1.64 -12.44
CA MET A 42 6.11 2.85 -12.98
C MET A 42 7.43 3.11 -12.26
N GLU A 43 8.31 3.87 -12.90
CA GLU A 43 9.51 4.40 -12.26
C GLU A 43 9.35 5.91 -12.10
N VAL A 44 9.47 6.40 -10.86
CA VAL A 44 9.36 7.83 -10.53
C VAL A 44 10.58 8.19 -9.70
N ALA A 45 11.36 9.18 -10.15
CA ALA A 45 12.61 9.59 -9.49
C ALA A 45 13.57 8.40 -9.19
N GLY A 46 13.67 7.45 -10.12
CA GLY A 46 14.51 6.25 -9.95
C GLY A 46 13.93 5.17 -9.03
N GLN A 47 12.71 5.36 -8.51
CA GLN A 47 12.04 4.44 -7.60
C GLN A 47 10.91 3.70 -8.31
N LYS A 48 10.94 2.36 -8.27
CA LYS A 48 9.85 1.52 -8.78
C LYS A 48 8.63 1.62 -7.86
N VAL A 49 7.52 2.09 -8.39
CA VAL A 49 6.23 2.26 -7.70
C VAL A 49 5.11 1.57 -8.46
N ASN A 50 4.04 1.25 -7.75
CA ASN A 50 2.82 0.69 -8.33
C ASN A 50 1.69 1.69 -8.08
N ALA A 51 1.28 2.41 -9.12
CA ALA A 51 0.31 3.50 -9.05
C ALA A 51 -1.09 3.00 -9.41
N LEU A 52 -2.12 3.55 -8.76
CA LEU A 52 -3.53 3.30 -9.08
C LEU A 52 -3.93 4.06 -10.34
N VAL A 53 -4.61 3.40 -11.28
CA VAL A 53 -5.22 4.06 -12.44
C VAL A 53 -6.59 4.59 -12.02
N ASP A 54 -6.68 5.89 -11.74
CA ASP A 54 -7.91 6.58 -11.38
C ASP A 54 -8.30 7.56 -12.50
N THR A 55 -9.23 7.15 -13.35
CA THR A 55 -9.72 7.99 -14.46
C THR A 55 -10.60 9.16 -14.00
N GLY A 56 -11.02 9.19 -12.74
CA GLY A 56 -11.80 10.28 -12.15
C GLY A 56 -10.96 11.36 -11.49
N ALA A 57 -9.65 11.11 -11.30
CA ALA A 57 -8.76 12.07 -10.67
C ALA A 57 -8.26 13.12 -11.68
N SER A 58 -8.45 14.40 -11.36
CA SER A 58 -7.88 15.50 -12.16
C SER A 58 -6.42 15.81 -11.81
N HIS A 59 -5.94 15.33 -10.67
CA HIS A 59 -4.58 15.58 -10.16
C HIS A 59 -3.94 14.26 -9.72
N LEU A 60 -2.60 14.26 -9.69
CA LEU A 60 -1.85 13.14 -9.14
C LEU A 60 -1.80 13.23 -7.62
N PHE A 61 -2.07 12.10 -6.97
CA PHE A 61 -2.00 11.99 -5.52
C PHE A 61 -0.90 11.00 -5.13
N VAL A 62 -0.22 11.32 -4.05
CA VAL A 62 0.77 10.45 -3.42
C VAL A 62 0.43 10.33 -1.95
N SER A 63 0.45 9.10 -1.42
CA SER A 63 0.26 8.89 0.02
C SER A 63 1.49 9.39 0.79
N GLU A 64 1.33 9.66 2.09
CA GLU A 64 2.47 10.03 2.94
C GLU A 64 3.56 8.93 2.97
N GLY A 65 3.16 7.65 2.88
CA GLY A 65 4.12 6.55 2.71
C GLY A 65 4.84 6.60 1.35
N GLY A 66 4.13 7.03 0.31
CA GLY A 66 4.66 7.22 -1.03
C GLY A 66 5.69 8.35 -1.12
N THR A 67 5.49 9.47 -0.41
CA THR A 67 6.47 10.58 -0.41
C THR A 67 7.80 10.15 0.21
N LYS A 68 7.75 9.39 1.32
CA LYS A 68 8.95 8.80 1.94
C LYS A 68 9.69 7.86 0.99
N LYS A 69 8.96 7.00 0.27
CA LYS A 69 9.55 6.08 -0.71
C LYS A 69 10.19 6.83 -1.89
N LEU A 70 9.60 7.94 -2.32
CA LEU A 70 10.10 8.75 -3.42
C LEU A 70 11.19 9.77 -2.99
N GLY A 71 11.51 9.85 -1.70
CA GLY A 71 12.48 10.84 -1.19
C GLY A 71 11.99 12.29 -1.26
N LEU A 72 10.67 12.50 -1.36
CA LEU A 72 10.07 13.83 -1.50
C LEU A 72 9.97 14.51 -0.12
N LYS A 73 10.40 15.77 -0.05
CA LYS A 73 10.15 16.64 1.10
C LYS A 73 8.79 17.31 0.93
N VAL A 74 7.93 17.18 1.93
CA VAL A 74 6.65 17.88 1.97
C VAL A 74 6.88 19.25 2.60
N ASP A 75 6.73 20.29 1.79
CA ASP A 75 6.59 21.64 2.32
C ASP A 75 5.15 21.82 2.79
N LYS A 76 4.98 22.31 4.03
CA LYS A 76 3.65 22.54 4.59
C LYS A 76 3.09 23.91 4.22
N GLY A 77 3.89 24.77 3.57
CA GLY A 77 3.61 26.20 3.47
C GLY A 77 3.66 26.84 4.86
N GLN A 78 4.20 28.05 4.94
CA GLN A 78 4.02 28.89 6.14
C GLN A 78 2.61 29.50 6.14
#